data_AF-A0A4J2BZE1-F1
#
_entry.id   AF-A0A4J2BZE1-F1
#
_cell.length_a   1.000
_cell.length_b   1.000
_cell.length_c   1.000
_cell.angle_alpha   90.00
_cell.angle_beta   90.00
_cell.angle_gamma   90.00
#
_symmetry.space_group_name_H-M   'P 1'
#
loop_
_entity.id
_entity.type
_entity.pdbx_description
1 polymer ?
#
loop_
_entity_poly.entity_id
_entity_poly.type
_entity_poly.pdbx_seq_one_letter_code
_entity_poly.pdbx_strand_id
1 'polypeptide(L)'
;MILSRYAGPGSHRYPVGFSGDTIISWNSLRFQPYFTATASNIGYSWWSHDIGGHMLGDYDEELQTRWLQFGVFSPITRLHSSRSPFNSKEPWFFSETTSKIMKKYLRLRHQMIPYLYTMNVKTHEEGAPLISPIYYFYPENDESYNVPNQYFFGTELMVAPIVEKMDLTFQSAKVDVWFPEGEWYDFFSDKKYTGGVKLSVYRDISTTPVFAKSGAIIPLVGSEIGMGVDLPEVVDWYVFPGKQHSFEMLEDQNGQRYKTRLSIDWEMGMVELALQGDSSIVPSNRKHRIHFKGTNVSIIELPNKNDTAKFEWKDNKRTSLNDEVFRLLKTASLPYELKDRLLNQFINAKNSHDLMNILHHQDKELRGRLLEMIFTSQN
;
A
#
# COMPACT_ATOMS: atom_id res chain seq x y z
N MET A 1 -12.19 23.39 -7.00
CA MET A 1 -10.82 22.81 -6.94
C MET A 1 -9.92 23.60 -7.88
N ILE A 2 -8.82 24.16 -7.38
CA ILE A 2 -7.85 24.94 -8.17
C ILE A 2 -6.56 24.11 -8.30
N LEU A 3 -5.99 24.02 -9.51
CA LEU A 3 -4.70 23.38 -9.78
C LEU A 3 -3.70 24.43 -10.26
N SER A 4 -2.49 24.46 -9.71
CA SER A 4 -1.43 25.39 -10.13
C SER A 4 -0.05 24.75 -10.02
N ARG A 5 0.86 25.15 -10.92
CA ARG A 5 2.29 24.76 -10.89
C ARG A 5 3.17 25.78 -10.18
N TYR A 6 2.80 27.06 -10.28
CA TYR A 6 3.60 28.15 -9.72
C TYR A 6 3.16 28.41 -8.29
N ALA A 7 4.13 28.36 -7.38
CA ALA A 7 3.90 28.45 -5.95
C ALA A 7 5.06 29.18 -5.27
N GLY A 8 4.71 30.02 -4.30
CA GLY A 8 5.63 30.54 -3.29
C GLY A 8 5.30 29.95 -1.92
N PRO A 9 6.04 30.34 -0.86
CA PRO A 9 5.66 30.00 0.50
C PRO A 9 4.20 30.38 0.79
N GLY A 10 3.44 29.44 1.37
CA GLY A 10 2.03 29.64 1.70
C GLY A 10 1.03 29.27 0.59
N SER A 11 1.48 28.92 -0.60
CA SER A 11 0.58 28.55 -1.70
C SER A 11 -0.21 27.25 -1.47
N HIS A 12 0.14 26.42 -0.49
CA HIS A 12 -0.69 25.26 -0.08
C HIS A 12 -2.11 25.64 0.39
N ARG A 13 -2.36 26.93 0.70
CA ARG A 13 -3.68 27.43 1.13
C ARG A 13 -4.73 27.53 0.02
N TYR A 14 -4.33 27.53 -1.26
CA TYR A 14 -5.25 27.79 -2.37
C TYR A 14 -5.27 26.67 -3.43
N PRO A 15 -4.21 26.44 -4.23
CA PRO A 15 -4.20 25.34 -5.19
C PRO A 15 -3.71 24.01 -4.60
N VAL A 16 -4.21 22.95 -5.23
CA VAL A 16 -3.47 21.68 -5.35
C VAL A 16 -2.26 21.92 -6.26
N GLY A 17 -1.06 21.67 -5.75
CA GLY A 17 0.19 21.76 -6.50
C GLY A 17 0.41 20.51 -7.36
N PHE A 18 1.11 20.64 -8.49
CA PHE A 18 1.51 19.47 -9.28
C PHE A 18 2.87 19.61 -9.97
N SER A 19 3.49 18.45 -10.24
CA SER A 19 4.85 18.33 -10.79
C SER A 19 5.06 18.92 -12.20
N GLY A 20 3.99 19.26 -12.91
CA GLY A 20 4.04 19.73 -14.29
C GLY A 20 4.29 18.64 -15.32
N ASP A 21 4.76 19.07 -16.50
CA ASP A 21 4.79 18.28 -17.74
C ASP A 21 5.93 17.27 -17.75
N THR A 22 5.74 16.15 -17.06
CA THR A 22 6.73 15.07 -16.95
C THR A 22 6.89 14.30 -18.26
N ILE A 23 8.12 13.89 -18.58
CA ILE A 23 8.38 13.00 -19.72
C ILE A 23 7.91 11.58 -19.37
N ILE A 24 7.27 10.85 -20.29
CA ILE A 24 6.90 9.44 -20.07
C ILE A 24 8.17 8.58 -20.05
N SER A 25 8.75 8.39 -18.86
CA SER A 25 9.96 7.59 -18.67
C SER A 25 10.08 7.04 -17.25
N TRP A 26 10.85 5.97 -17.08
CA TRP A 26 11.21 5.43 -15.77
C TRP A 26 12.01 6.41 -14.91
N ASN A 27 12.81 7.27 -15.52
CA ASN A 27 13.54 8.31 -14.79
C ASN A 27 12.58 9.33 -14.16
N SER A 28 11.53 9.72 -14.90
CA SER A 28 10.47 10.58 -14.34
C SER A 28 9.75 9.89 -13.19
N LEU A 29 9.33 8.63 -13.36
CA LEU A 29 8.66 7.87 -12.29
C LEU A 29 9.57 7.73 -11.06
N ARG A 30 10.86 7.43 -11.22
CA ARG A 30 11.84 7.29 -10.14
C ARG A 30 11.95 8.54 -9.25
N PHE A 31 11.69 9.71 -9.81
CA PHE A 31 11.71 10.98 -9.07
C PHE A 31 10.39 11.30 -8.36
N GLN A 32 9.24 10.82 -8.85
CA GLN A 32 7.94 11.26 -8.36
C GLN A 32 7.63 10.89 -6.90
N PRO A 33 7.95 9.70 -6.36
CA PRO A 33 7.69 9.39 -4.96
C PRO A 33 8.44 10.32 -4.01
N TYR A 34 9.74 10.52 -4.23
CA TYR A 34 10.54 11.50 -3.51
C TYR A 34 9.93 12.90 -3.58
N PHE A 35 9.58 13.37 -4.78
CA PHE A 35 9.04 14.72 -4.94
C PHE A 35 7.68 14.88 -4.24
N THR A 36 6.85 13.84 -4.30
CA THR A 36 5.53 13.82 -3.65
C THR A 36 5.67 13.80 -2.13
N ALA A 37 6.59 12.99 -1.58
CA ALA A 37 6.79 12.91 -0.14
C ALA A 37 7.39 14.22 0.41
N THR A 38 8.42 14.75 -0.24
CA THR A 38 9.12 15.98 0.21
C THR A 38 8.33 17.26 -0.01
N ALA A 39 7.28 17.26 -0.85
CA ALA A 39 6.36 18.38 -0.97
C ALA A 39 5.72 18.75 0.39
N SER A 40 5.51 17.77 1.27
CA SER A 40 4.98 18.01 2.61
C SER A 40 5.92 18.89 3.48
N ASN A 41 7.23 18.94 3.21
CA ASN A 41 8.19 19.79 3.94
C ASN A 41 7.90 21.28 3.81
N ILE A 42 7.20 21.68 2.75
CA ILE A 42 6.81 23.07 2.50
C ILE A 42 5.28 23.26 2.59
N GLY A 43 4.58 22.32 3.24
CA GLY A 43 3.15 22.34 3.45
C GLY A 43 2.29 21.89 2.26
N TYR A 44 2.90 21.40 1.18
CA TYR A 44 2.17 20.89 0.02
C TYR A 44 1.69 19.45 0.23
N SER A 45 0.73 19.27 1.14
CA SER A 45 0.21 17.96 1.55
C SER A 45 -0.67 17.28 0.49
N TRP A 46 -1.29 18.05 -0.40
CA TRP A 46 -2.08 17.56 -1.54
C TRP A 46 -1.30 17.62 -2.86
N TRP A 47 -0.04 17.20 -2.87
CA TRP A 47 0.76 17.19 -4.09
C TRP A 47 0.18 16.23 -5.14
N SER A 48 0.19 16.65 -6.41
CA SER A 48 -0.26 15.87 -7.56
C SER A 48 0.86 15.70 -8.58
N HIS A 49 0.72 14.71 -9.45
CA HIS A 49 1.56 14.48 -10.61
C HIS A 49 0.69 13.91 -11.73
N ASP A 50 1.20 13.97 -12.95
CA ASP A 50 0.53 13.37 -14.10
C ASP A 50 0.80 11.87 -14.12
N ILE A 51 -0.16 11.08 -13.64
CA ILE A 51 0.00 9.63 -13.52
C ILE A 51 0.21 9.04 -14.91
N GLY A 52 1.34 8.33 -15.07
CA GLY A 52 1.76 7.76 -16.34
C GLY A 52 2.60 8.69 -17.21
N GLY A 53 2.92 9.90 -16.75
CA GLY A 53 3.70 10.90 -17.48
C GLY A 53 2.88 11.74 -18.44
N HIS A 54 3.30 12.99 -18.64
CA HIS A 54 2.55 13.99 -19.39
C HIS A 54 2.74 13.90 -20.91
N MET A 55 3.99 13.89 -21.38
CA MET A 55 4.34 14.06 -22.79
C MET A 55 5.64 13.35 -23.17
N LEU A 56 5.91 13.22 -24.47
CA LEU A 56 7.14 12.62 -25.04
C LEU A 56 7.41 11.21 -24.46
N GLY A 57 8.58 10.65 -24.77
CA GLY A 57 8.98 9.32 -24.29
C GLY A 57 8.32 8.17 -25.05
N ASP A 58 8.34 6.99 -24.44
CA ASP A 58 8.00 5.72 -25.08
C ASP A 58 6.75 5.08 -24.47
N TYR A 59 6.02 4.32 -25.30
CA TYR A 59 4.94 3.47 -24.82
C TYR A 59 5.50 2.30 -24.00
N ASP A 60 5.06 2.19 -22.75
CA ASP A 60 5.49 1.15 -21.82
C ASP A 60 4.34 0.86 -20.82
N GLU A 61 3.63 -0.26 -21.02
CA GLU A 61 2.50 -0.63 -20.14
C GLU A 61 2.93 -0.95 -18.71
N GLU A 62 4.16 -1.45 -18.52
CA GLU A 62 4.70 -1.70 -17.19
C GLU A 62 4.86 -0.36 -16.46
N LEU A 63 5.48 0.63 -17.11
CA LEU A 63 5.62 1.98 -16.59
C LEU A 63 4.27 2.59 -16.24
N GLN A 64 3.27 2.52 -17.13
CA GLN A 64 1.93 3.06 -16.86
C GLN A 64 1.28 2.37 -15.66
N THR A 65 1.42 1.05 -15.56
CA THR A 65 0.87 0.27 -14.44
C THR A 65 1.56 0.66 -13.12
N ARG A 66 2.90 0.67 -13.08
CA ARG A 66 3.66 1.03 -11.87
C ARG A 66 3.39 2.48 -11.43
N TRP A 67 3.25 3.40 -12.38
CA TRP A 67 2.93 4.79 -12.06
C TRP A 67 1.50 4.92 -11.53
N LEU A 68 0.52 4.18 -12.07
CA LEU A 68 -0.83 4.16 -11.50
C LEU A 68 -0.87 3.53 -10.10
N GLN A 69 -0.13 2.45 -9.87
CA GLN A 69 0.01 1.83 -8.55
C GLN A 69 0.49 2.85 -7.52
N PHE A 70 1.55 3.60 -7.85
CA PHE A 70 2.01 4.74 -7.04
C PHE A 70 0.94 5.84 -6.90
N GLY A 71 0.27 6.20 -7.99
CA GLY A 71 -0.76 7.24 -8.03
C GLY A 71 -1.99 6.97 -7.17
N VAL A 72 -2.34 5.70 -6.95
CA VAL A 72 -3.41 5.30 -6.00
C VAL A 72 -3.02 5.59 -4.55
N PHE A 73 -1.72 5.49 -4.24
CA PHE A 73 -1.14 5.84 -2.95
C PHE A 73 -0.49 7.24 -2.95
N SER A 74 -0.98 8.13 -3.81
CA SER A 74 -0.64 9.56 -3.83
C SER A 74 -1.80 10.40 -3.27
N PRO A 75 -1.61 11.68 -2.89
CA PRO A 75 -2.70 12.49 -2.35
C PRO A 75 -3.80 12.70 -3.38
N ILE A 76 -3.42 12.94 -4.64
CA ILE A 76 -4.33 13.16 -5.76
C ILE A 76 -4.07 12.11 -6.84
N THR A 77 -5.09 11.31 -7.18
CA THR A 77 -5.04 10.35 -8.27
C THR A 77 -5.58 10.99 -9.56
N ARG A 78 -4.70 11.60 -10.36
CA ARG A 78 -5.06 12.28 -11.61
C ARG A 78 -4.30 11.70 -12.80
N LEU A 79 -5.03 10.96 -13.65
CA LEU A 79 -4.56 10.52 -14.96
C LEU A 79 -4.62 11.71 -15.92
N HIS A 80 -3.48 12.16 -16.44
CA HIS A 80 -3.41 13.33 -17.30
C HIS A 80 -2.22 13.26 -18.25
N SER A 81 -2.35 13.88 -19.41
CA SER A 81 -1.33 13.98 -20.44
C SER A 81 -1.58 15.14 -21.37
N SER A 82 -0.59 15.42 -22.22
CA SER A 82 -0.76 16.29 -23.38
C SER A 82 -1.82 15.73 -24.32
N ARG A 83 -2.43 16.61 -25.11
CA ARG A 83 -3.41 16.23 -26.14
C ARG A 83 -2.71 15.52 -27.31
N SER A 84 -2.42 14.25 -27.13
CA SER A 84 -1.82 13.36 -28.13
C SER A 84 -2.62 12.05 -28.19
N PRO A 85 -2.97 11.55 -29.38
CA PRO A 85 -3.65 10.25 -29.52
C PRO A 85 -2.79 9.07 -29.07
N PHE A 86 -1.49 9.27 -28.89
CA PHE A 86 -0.54 8.25 -28.43
C PHE A 86 -0.33 8.23 -26.91
N ASN A 87 -0.92 9.19 -26.18
CA ASN A 87 -0.73 9.35 -24.73
C ASN A 87 -2.01 9.08 -23.93
N SER A 88 -2.84 8.14 -24.38
CA SER A 88 -4.06 7.73 -23.67
C SER A 88 -3.72 7.20 -22.27
N LYS A 89 -4.57 7.53 -21.30
CA LYS A 89 -4.39 7.16 -19.88
C LYS A 89 -5.50 6.26 -19.37
N GLU A 90 -6.54 6.11 -20.16
CA GLU A 90 -7.72 5.36 -19.80
C GLU A 90 -7.44 3.85 -19.87
N PRO A 91 -7.80 3.08 -18.84
CA PRO A 91 -7.44 1.66 -18.76
C PRO A 91 -7.85 0.81 -19.95
N TRP A 92 -8.89 1.17 -20.70
CA TRP A 92 -9.39 0.38 -21.83
C TRP A 92 -8.60 0.54 -23.14
N PHE A 93 -7.58 1.41 -23.18
CA PHE A 93 -6.65 1.51 -24.31
C PHE A 93 -5.40 0.63 -24.16
N PHE A 94 -5.26 -0.07 -23.04
CA PHE A 94 -4.14 -0.96 -22.75
C PHE A 94 -4.51 -2.43 -23.00
N SER A 95 -3.51 -3.32 -23.01
CA SER A 95 -3.74 -4.76 -23.03
C SER A 95 -4.72 -5.20 -21.93
N GLU A 96 -5.41 -6.32 -22.13
CA GLU A 96 -6.41 -6.83 -21.18
C GLU A 96 -5.85 -7.00 -19.76
N THR A 97 -4.62 -7.52 -19.66
CA THR A 97 -3.92 -7.72 -18.37
C THR A 97 -3.68 -6.39 -17.67
N THR A 98 -3.11 -5.43 -18.37
CA THR A 98 -2.85 -4.08 -17.84
C THR A 98 -4.16 -3.38 -17.47
N SER A 99 -5.15 -3.41 -18.36
CA SER A 99 -6.48 -2.85 -18.13
C SER A 99 -7.13 -3.38 -16.85
N LYS A 100 -7.05 -4.70 -16.63
CA LYS A 100 -7.59 -5.36 -15.44
C LYS A 100 -6.89 -4.90 -14.16
N ILE A 101 -5.55 -4.81 -14.18
CA ILE A 101 -4.77 -4.33 -13.03
C ILE A 101 -5.09 -2.86 -12.75
N MET A 102 -5.11 -2.01 -13.77
CA MET A 102 -5.42 -0.59 -13.62
C MET A 102 -6.81 -0.36 -13.03
N LYS A 103 -7.82 -1.07 -13.53
CA LYS A 103 -9.19 -1.01 -12.99
C LYS A 103 -9.24 -1.48 -11.53
N LYS A 104 -8.55 -2.57 -11.18
CA LYS A 104 -8.45 -3.05 -9.79
C LYS A 104 -7.89 -1.96 -8.87
N TYR A 105 -6.83 -1.29 -9.27
CA TYR A 105 -6.21 -0.21 -8.50
C TYR A 105 -7.09 1.05 -8.39
N LEU A 106 -7.78 1.44 -9.47
CA LEU A 106 -8.73 2.56 -9.42
C LEU A 106 -9.94 2.25 -8.53
N ARG A 107 -10.39 0.98 -8.49
CA ARG A 107 -11.42 0.53 -7.54
C ARG A 107 -10.90 0.53 -6.11
N LEU A 108 -9.67 0.05 -5.86
CA LEU A 108 -9.03 0.15 -4.55
C LEU A 108 -8.99 1.60 -4.05
N ARG A 109 -8.61 2.56 -4.91
CA ARG A 109 -8.62 3.99 -4.56
C ARG A 109 -10.00 4.47 -4.07
N HIS A 110 -11.07 4.03 -4.72
CA HIS A 110 -12.44 4.34 -4.29
C HIS A 110 -12.80 3.61 -2.98
N GLN A 111 -12.41 2.35 -2.83
CA GLN A 111 -12.62 1.62 -1.57
C GLN A 111 -11.95 2.32 -0.40
N MET A 112 -10.79 2.94 -0.61
CA MET A 112 -10.06 3.65 0.43
C MET A 112 -10.67 5.00 0.82
N ILE A 113 -11.77 5.47 0.22
CA ILE A 113 -12.37 6.77 0.54
C ILE A 113 -12.55 7.00 2.05
N PRO A 114 -13.06 6.07 2.87
CA PRO A 114 -13.20 6.29 4.31
C PRO A 114 -11.86 6.57 5.00
N TYR A 115 -10.82 5.80 4.66
CA TYR A 115 -9.45 6.04 5.15
C TYR A 115 -8.90 7.38 4.65
N LEU A 116 -8.98 7.64 3.35
CA LEU A 116 -8.43 8.84 2.72
C LEU A 116 -9.11 10.10 3.23
N TYR A 117 -10.44 10.10 3.34
CA TYR A 117 -11.20 11.24 3.83
C TYR A 117 -10.79 11.57 5.27
N THR A 118 -10.74 10.56 6.14
CA THR A 118 -10.26 10.70 7.52
C THR A 118 -8.86 11.33 7.58
N MET A 119 -7.91 10.81 6.78
CA MET A 119 -6.55 11.37 6.74
C MET A 119 -6.52 12.80 6.20
N ASN A 120 -7.36 13.14 5.22
CA ASN A 120 -7.43 14.50 4.67
C ASN A 120 -8.08 15.50 5.63
N VAL A 121 -9.05 15.07 6.45
CA VAL A 121 -9.59 15.88 7.55
C VAL A 121 -8.47 16.18 8.55
N LYS A 122 -7.65 15.18 8.94
CA LYS A 122 -6.47 15.40 9.78
C LYS A 122 -5.46 16.35 9.16
N THR A 123 -5.21 16.24 7.84
CA THR A 123 -4.37 17.21 7.13
C THR A 123 -4.91 18.63 7.23
N HIS A 124 -6.23 18.81 7.12
CA HIS A 124 -6.86 20.12 7.21
C HIS A 124 -6.87 20.69 8.63
N GLU A 125 -7.26 19.89 9.63
CA GLU A 125 -7.50 20.34 11.01
C GLU A 125 -6.24 20.33 11.88
N GLU A 126 -5.33 19.38 11.65
CA GLU A 126 -4.13 19.15 12.49
C GLU A 126 -2.83 19.49 11.74
N GLY A 127 -2.88 19.69 10.42
CA GLY A 127 -1.69 19.88 9.59
C GLY A 127 -0.88 18.60 9.33
N ALA A 128 -1.39 17.43 9.73
CA ALA A 128 -0.73 16.13 9.54
C ALA A 128 -0.91 15.64 8.09
N PRO A 129 0.15 15.62 7.25
CA PRO A 129 -0.01 15.33 5.83
C PRO A 129 -0.33 13.84 5.59
N LEU A 130 -1.23 13.57 4.63
CA LEU A 130 -1.52 12.19 4.18
C LEU A 130 -0.25 11.47 3.71
N ILE A 131 0.74 12.17 3.15
CA ILE A 131 2.03 11.59 2.83
C ILE A 131 3.11 12.27 3.63
N SER A 132 3.88 11.45 4.36
CA SER A 132 5.02 11.90 5.16
C SER A 132 6.28 11.13 4.77
N PRO A 133 7.42 11.80 4.50
CA PRO A 133 8.71 11.14 4.41
C PRO A 133 9.03 10.35 5.69
N ILE A 134 9.79 9.26 5.57
CA ILE A 134 10.07 8.39 6.72
C ILE A 134 10.79 9.14 7.85
N TYR A 135 11.70 10.06 7.53
CA TYR A 135 12.45 10.84 8.51
C TYR A 135 11.59 11.76 9.40
N TYR A 136 10.31 12.00 9.06
CA TYR A 136 9.41 12.74 9.96
C TYR A 136 9.20 12.03 11.30
N PHE A 137 9.20 10.69 11.29
CA PHE A 137 8.96 9.87 12.48
C PHE A 137 10.23 9.24 13.05
N TYR A 138 11.34 9.29 12.30
CA TYR A 138 12.63 8.72 12.68
C TYR A 138 13.79 9.70 12.41
N PRO A 139 13.72 10.95 12.92
CA PRO A 139 14.68 12.00 12.56
C PRO A 139 16.12 11.72 13.04
N GLU A 140 16.27 10.92 14.10
CA GLU A 140 17.59 10.56 14.65
C GLU A 140 18.19 9.30 14.00
N ASN A 141 17.54 8.73 12.98
CA ASN A 141 18.00 7.53 12.30
C ASN A 141 18.41 7.86 10.85
N ASP A 142 19.70 7.75 10.56
CA ASP A 142 20.28 8.05 9.24
C ASP A 142 19.65 7.23 8.10
N GLU A 143 19.23 5.99 8.34
CA GLU A 143 18.59 5.16 7.32
C GLU A 143 17.28 5.76 6.81
N SER A 144 16.57 6.53 7.64
CA SER A 144 15.31 7.18 7.26
C SER A 144 15.48 8.23 6.16
N TYR A 145 16.69 8.80 6.03
CA TYR A 145 17.06 9.75 4.97
C TYR A 145 17.54 9.06 3.70
N ASN A 146 17.90 7.76 3.78
CA ASN A 146 18.43 6.96 2.68
C ASN A 146 17.35 6.16 1.92
N VAL A 147 16.06 6.41 2.21
CA VAL A 147 14.91 5.79 1.53
C VAL A 147 13.95 6.85 0.94
N PRO A 148 14.42 7.70 0.01
CA PRO A 148 13.68 8.88 -0.45
C PRO A 148 12.36 8.57 -1.15
N ASN A 149 12.21 7.35 -1.70
CA ASN A 149 11.00 6.90 -2.38
C ASN A 149 10.05 6.08 -1.49
N GLN A 150 10.37 5.93 -0.20
CA GLN A 150 9.53 5.30 0.80
C GLN A 150 8.85 6.38 1.64
N TYR A 151 7.59 6.19 1.99
CA TYR A 151 6.84 7.17 2.77
C TYR A 151 5.71 6.51 3.58
N PHE A 152 5.27 7.20 4.63
CA PHE A 152 4.01 6.87 5.30
C PHE A 152 2.84 7.43 4.52
N PHE A 153 1.81 6.61 4.36
CA PHE A 153 0.55 6.93 3.71
C PHE A 153 -0.56 6.93 4.76
N GLY A 154 -0.80 8.10 5.35
CA GLY A 154 -1.64 8.29 6.52
C GLY A 154 -1.00 7.69 7.77
N THR A 155 -1.83 7.33 8.75
CA THR A 155 -1.35 6.82 10.05
C THR A 155 -1.06 5.33 10.05
N GLU A 156 -1.56 4.57 9.07
CA GLU A 156 -1.63 3.10 9.14
C GLU A 156 -0.71 2.37 8.16
N LEU A 157 -0.36 3.00 7.04
CA LEU A 157 0.33 2.36 5.93
C LEU A 157 1.69 3.01 5.63
N MET A 158 2.62 2.21 5.15
CA MET A 158 3.91 2.60 4.57
C MET A 158 3.99 2.08 3.13
N VAL A 159 4.43 2.91 2.20
CA VAL A 159 4.43 2.59 0.77
C VAL A 159 5.84 2.74 0.23
N ALA A 160 6.26 1.77 -0.58
CA ALA A 160 7.52 1.81 -1.33
C ALA A 160 7.23 1.47 -2.79
N PRO A 161 6.95 2.46 -3.65
CA PRO A 161 6.61 2.20 -5.04
C PRO A 161 7.78 1.57 -5.81
N ILE A 162 7.45 0.61 -6.68
CA ILE A 162 8.41 0.09 -7.65
C ILE A 162 8.58 1.11 -8.77
N VAL A 163 9.81 1.58 -8.95
CA VAL A 163 10.18 2.61 -9.93
C VAL A 163 11.28 2.15 -10.88
N GLU A 164 11.48 0.83 -10.97
CA GLU A 164 12.40 0.17 -11.90
C GLU A 164 11.66 -0.94 -12.65
N LYS A 165 12.15 -1.26 -13.86
CA LYS A 165 11.61 -2.33 -14.70
C LYS A 165 11.75 -3.69 -14.03
N MET A 166 10.81 -4.58 -14.32
CA MET A 166 10.87 -5.96 -13.87
C MET A 166 11.99 -6.74 -14.51
N ASP A 167 12.50 -7.70 -13.77
CA ASP A 167 13.30 -8.77 -14.31
C ASP A 167 12.39 -9.74 -15.07
N LEU A 168 12.64 -9.92 -16.37
CA LEU A 168 11.82 -10.78 -17.23
C LEU A 168 12.01 -12.28 -16.95
N THR A 169 13.15 -12.68 -16.37
CA THR A 169 13.37 -14.06 -15.93
C THR A 169 12.42 -14.40 -14.79
N PHE A 170 12.22 -13.49 -13.84
CA PHE A 170 11.39 -13.75 -12.66
C PHE A 170 10.00 -13.10 -12.69
N GLN A 171 9.67 -12.35 -13.75
CA GLN A 171 8.43 -11.59 -13.91
C GLN A 171 8.09 -10.71 -12.69
N SER A 172 9.12 -10.14 -12.07
CA SER A 172 9.01 -9.35 -10.85
C SER A 172 10.03 -8.24 -10.80
N ALA A 173 9.63 -7.11 -10.24
CA ALA A 173 10.49 -5.97 -9.98
C ALA A 173 10.74 -5.84 -8.47
N LYS A 174 11.79 -5.12 -8.10
CA LYS A 174 12.18 -4.93 -6.70
C LYS A 174 12.19 -3.48 -6.28
N VAL A 175 12.14 -3.27 -4.98
CA VAL A 175 12.45 -1.99 -4.33
C VAL A 175 13.13 -2.30 -3.00
N ASP A 176 14.11 -1.48 -2.61
CA ASP A 176 14.73 -1.57 -1.29
C ASP A 176 13.86 -0.82 -0.28
N VAL A 177 13.49 -1.51 0.79
CA VAL A 177 12.64 -0.98 1.86
C VAL A 177 13.43 -1.03 3.16
N TRP A 178 13.47 0.10 3.86
CA TRP A 178 13.91 0.12 5.25
C TRP A 178 12.68 -0.04 6.14
N PHE A 179 12.57 -1.16 6.84
CA PHE A 179 11.50 -1.38 7.80
C PHE A 179 11.95 -0.82 9.15
N PRO A 180 11.30 0.24 9.68
CA PRO A 180 11.59 0.72 11.02
C PRO A 180 11.27 -0.36 12.06
N GLU A 181 11.84 -0.25 13.26
CA GLU A 181 11.59 -1.19 14.36
C GLU A 181 10.09 -1.45 14.60
N GLY A 182 9.75 -2.72 14.86
CA GLY A 182 8.37 -3.18 15.01
C GLY A 182 8.06 -4.32 14.05
N GLU A 183 6.77 -4.55 13.81
CA GLU A 183 6.30 -5.54 12.84
C GLU A 183 5.47 -4.84 11.77
N TRP A 184 5.62 -5.31 10.54
CA TRP A 184 4.96 -4.79 9.36
C TRP A 184 4.31 -5.93 8.60
N TYR A 185 3.16 -5.66 7.97
CA TYR A 185 2.38 -6.66 7.26
C TYR A 185 2.12 -6.16 5.85
N ASP A 186 2.48 -6.95 4.83
CA ASP A 186 2.14 -6.60 3.45
C ASP A 186 0.61 -6.59 3.28
N PHE A 187 0.09 -5.45 2.82
CA PHE A 187 -1.34 -5.18 2.73
C PHE A 187 -2.10 -6.14 1.81
N PHE A 188 -1.42 -6.67 0.78
CA PHE A 188 -2.02 -7.52 -0.24
C PHE A 188 -1.87 -9.02 0.06
N SER A 189 -0.74 -9.42 0.64
CA SER A 189 -0.35 -10.81 0.81
C SER A 189 -0.38 -11.29 2.26
N ASP A 190 -0.57 -10.39 3.22
CA ASP A 190 -0.55 -10.63 4.67
C ASP A 190 0.83 -11.08 5.21
N LYS A 191 1.88 -11.08 4.38
CA LYS A 191 3.24 -11.46 4.79
C LYS A 191 3.75 -10.53 5.89
N LYS A 192 4.33 -11.12 6.94
CA LYS A 192 4.91 -10.42 8.07
C LYS A 192 6.40 -10.13 7.83
N TYR A 193 6.81 -8.90 8.12
CA TYR A 193 8.18 -8.41 8.06
C TYR A 193 8.58 -7.89 9.45
N THR A 194 9.70 -8.37 9.96
CA THR A 194 10.29 -7.83 11.20
C THR A 194 11.09 -6.57 10.87
N GLY A 195 10.92 -5.53 11.68
CA GLY A 195 11.58 -4.23 11.52
C GLY A 195 13.04 -4.20 11.96
N GLY A 196 13.65 -3.02 11.84
CA GLY A 196 15.06 -2.77 12.14
C GLY A 196 16.01 -3.23 11.04
N VAL A 197 15.51 -3.40 9.81
CA VAL A 197 16.28 -3.98 8.70
C VAL A 197 15.99 -3.26 7.38
N LYS A 198 16.97 -3.26 6.48
CA LYS A 198 16.78 -2.91 5.08
C LYS A 198 16.73 -4.18 4.23
N LEU A 199 15.68 -4.34 3.44
CA LEU A 199 15.42 -5.55 2.66
C LEU A 199 14.92 -5.16 1.25
N SER A 200 15.43 -5.83 0.22
CA SER A 200 14.83 -5.78 -1.11
C SER A 200 13.56 -6.63 -1.12
N VAL A 201 12.44 -6.03 -1.51
CA VAL A 201 11.15 -6.72 -1.63
C VAL A 201 10.75 -6.82 -3.10
N TYR A 202 10.10 -7.92 -3.48
CA TYR A 202 9.82 -8.27 -4.87
C TYR A 202 8.32 -8.40 -5.13
N ARG A 203 7.82 -7.75 -6.17
CA ARG A 203 6.41 -7.88 -6.59
C ARG A 203 6.32 -8.13 -8.08
N ASP A 204 5.38 -8.98 -8.47
CA ASP A 204 4.91 -9.04 -9.86
C ASP A 204 4.21 -7.73 -10.25
N ILE A 205 3.75 -7.65 -11.50
CA ILE A 205 3.08 -6.44 -12.00
C ILE A 205 1.70 -6.20 -11.38
N SER A 206 1.10 -7.21 -10.73
CA SER A 206 -0.27 -7.14 -10.21
C SER A 206 -0.37 -6.44 -8.85
N THR A 207 0.75 -6.26 -8.16
CA THR A 207 0.82 -5.61 -6.83
C THR A 207 2.00 -4.66 -6.70
N THR A 208 1.99 -3.81 -5.68
CA THR A 208 3.10 -2.92 -5.29
C THR A 208 3.32 -3.01 -3.78
N PRO A 209 4.54 -2.80 -3.26
CA PRO A 209 4.81 -2.89 -1.83
C PRO A 209 4.06 -1.82 -1.01
N VAL A 210 3.17 -2.29 -0.15
CA VAL A 210 2.39 -1.50 0.80
C VAL A 210 2.33 -2.29 2.09
N PHE A 211 2.74 -1.68 3.19
CA PHE A 211 2.91 -2.35 4.47
C PHE A 211 2.08 -1.65 5.54
N ALA A 212 1.20 -2.41 6.19
CA ALA A 212 0.48 -1.98 7.37
C ALA A 212 1.36 -2.16 8.60
N LYS A 213 1.38 -1.17 9.49
CA LYS A 213 2.06 -1.32 10.79
C LYS A 213 1.33 -2.38 11.64
N SER A 214 2.03 -2.97 12.60
CA SER A 214 1.39 -3.82 13.60
C SER A 214 0.24 -3.11 14.31
N GLY A 215 -0.89 -3.78 14.44
CA GLY A 215 -2.13 -3.22 15.00
C GLY A 215 -2.92 -2.33 14.04
N ALA A 216 -2.48 -2.14 12.79
CA ALA A 216 -3.13 -1.23 11.87
C ALA A 216 -4.60 -1.58 11.61
N ILE A 217 -5.43 -0.55 11.48
CA ILE A 217 -6.86 -0.67 11.17
C ILE A 217 -7.18 0.24 9.97
N ILE A 218 -7.59 -0.36 8.85
CA ILE A 218 -7.87 0.36 7.60
C ILE A 218 -9.34 0.20 7.21
N PRO A 219 -10.17 1.26 7.32
CA PRO A 219 -11.55 1.23 6.84
C PRO A 219 -11.63 1.40 5.33
N LEU A 220 -12.36 0.49 4.69
CA LEU A 220 -12.66 0.49 3.27
C LEU A 220 -14.17 0.44 3.03
N VAL A 221 -14.62 0.91 1.87
CA VAL A 221 -15.97 0.62 1.36
C VAL A 221 -16.08 -0.87 1.05
N GLY A 222 -17.00 -1.54 1.74
CA GLY A 222 -17.30 -2.97 1.59
C GLY A 222 -18.54 -3.29 0.75
N SER A 223 -19.34 -2.26 0.41
CA SER A 223 -20.47 -2.35 -0.52
C SER A 223 -20.00 -2.26 -1.98
N GLU A 224 -20.89 -2.53 -2.93
CA GLU A 224 -20.58 -2.35 -4.35
C GLU A 224 -20.20 -0.89 -4.64
N ILE A 225 -19.12 -0.70 -5.39
CA ILE A 225 -18.58 0.63 -5.69
C ILE A 225 -19.35 1.21 -6.89
N GLY A 226 -20.36 2.02 -6.58
CA GLY A 226 -21.09 2.81 -7.56
C GLY A 226 -20.25 3.92 -8.20
N MET A 227 -20.91 4.76 -8.98
CA MET A 227 -20.33 6.04 -9.43
C MET A 227 -20.58 7.07 -8.34
N GLY A 228 -19.55 7.46 -7.58
CA GLY A 228 -19.70 8.50 -6.56
C GLY A 228 -18.83 8.27 -5.33
N VAL A 229 -19.12 9.07 -4.31
CA VAL A 229 -18.43 9.08 -3.01
C VAL A 229 -19.43 9.06 -1.85
N ASP A 230 -20.61 8.46 -2.09
CA ASP A 230 -21.66 8.34 -1.09
C ASP A 230 -21.17 7.57 0.14
N LEU A 231 -21.72 7.91 1.30
CA LEU A 231 -21.37 7.26 2.56
C LEU A 231 -21.75 5.77 2.51
N PRO A 232 -20.82 4.86 2.83
CA PRO A 232 -21.01 3.43 2.53
C PRO A 232 -22.05 2.78 3.44
N GLU A 233 -22.82 1.84 2.90
CA GLU A 233 -23.70 0.97 3.68
C GLU A 233 -22.92 -0.12 4.43
N VAL A 234 -21.77 -0.53 3.90
CA VAL A 234 -20.90 -1.52 4.54
C VAL A 234 -19.49 -0.96 4.62
N VAL A 235 -18.94 -0.92 5.82
CA VAL A 235 -17.54 -0.57 6.07
C VAL A 235 -16.77 -1.86 6.38
N ASP A 236 -15.78 -2.16 5.54
CA ASP A 236 -14.83 -3.24 5.79
C ASP A 236 -13.62 -2.69 6.54
N TRP A 237 -13.43 -3.14 7.77
CA TRP A 237 -12.26 -2.82 8.60
C TRP A 237 -11.20 -3.91 8.44
N TYR A 238 -10.11 -3.59 7.76
CA TYR A 238 -8.97 -4.48 7.63
C TYR A 238 -8.04 -4.28 8.83
N VAL A 239 -7.93 -5.31 9.67
CA VAL A 239 -7.23 -5.28 10.95
C VAL A 239 -5.99 -6.18 10.88
N PHE A 240 -4.82 -5.63 11.23
CA PHE A 240 -3.54 -6.34 11.20
C PHE A 240 -3.03 -6.65 12.63
N PRO A 241 -2.41 -7.82 12.85
CA PRO A 241 -2.09 -8.30 14.20
C PRO A 241 -0.97 -7.54 14.92
N GLY A 242 -0.94 -7.74 16.23
CA GLY A 242 0.12 -7.33 17.15
C GLY A 242 -0.33 -6.26 18.14
N LYS A 243 0.06 -5.00 17.95
CA LYS A 243 -0.21 -3.95 18.95
C LYS A 243 -1.70 -3.67 19.12
N GLN A 244 -2.12 -3.42 20.36
CA GLN A 244 -3.43 -2.84 20.65
C GLN A 244 -3.51 -1.45 20.01
N HIS A 245 -4.61 -1.18 19.32
CA HIS A 245 -4.75 0.04 18.54
C HIS A 245 -6.22 0.40 18.37
N SER A 246 -6.46 1.69 18.11
CA SER A 246 -7.77 2.19 17.73
C SER A 246 -7.67 3.13 16.55
N PHE A 247 -8.63 3.07 15.64
CA PHE A 247 -8.76 4.01 14.53
C PHE A 247 -10.11 4.71 14.59
N GLU A 248 -10.09 6.04 14.51
CA GLU A 248 -11.29 6.88 14.40
C GLU A 248 -11.47 7.29 12.94
N MET A 249 -12.52 6.75 12.31
CA MET A 249 -12.98 7.14 10.98
C MET A 249 -13.91 8.35 11.11
N LEU A 250 -13.69 9.34 10.25
CA LEU A 250 -14.47 10.57 10.18
C LEU A 250 -15.29 10.60 8.90
N GLU A 251 -16.54 11.04 9.01
CA GLU A 251 -17.45 11.23 7.89
C GLU A 251 -18.21 12.54 8.08
N ASP A 252 -18.21 13.40 7.06
CA ASP A 252 -18.97 14.65 7.08
C ASP A 252 -19.94 14.72 5.92
N GLN A 253 -21.13 15.25 6.18
CA GLN A 253 -22.12 15.57 5.15
C GLN A 253 -22.96 16.75 5.59
N ASN A 254 -23.19 17.71 4.69
CA ASN A 254 -24.04 18.89 4.95
C ASN A 254 -23.68 19.66 6.25
N GLY A 255 -22.37 19.71 6.59
CA GLY A 255 -21.87 20.39 7.79
C GLY A 255 -22.04 19.61 9.10
N GLN A 256 -22.59 18.40 9.06
CA GLN A 256 -22.65 17.48 10.20
C GLN A 256 -21.52 16.46 10.12
N ARG A 257 -21.11 15.96 11.29
CA ARG A 257 -20.01 14.99 11.44
C ARG A 257 -20.48 13.74 12.17
N TYR A 258 -20.02 12.59 11.69
CA TYR A 258 -20.14 11.30 12.34
C TYR A 258 -18.76 10.67 12.52
N LYS A 259 -18.54 10.09 13.70
CA LYS A 259 -17.28 9.48 14.11
C LYS A 259 -17.52 8.02 14.42
N THR A 260 -16.71 7.15 13.82
CA THR A 260 -16.70 5.73 14.13
C THR A 260 -15.31 5.31 14.59
N ARG A 261 -15.19 4.91 15.85
CA ARG A 261 -13.94 4.37 16.42
C ARG A 261 -14.02 2.86 16.51
N LEU A 262 -13.07 2.17 15.88
CA LEU A 262 -12.84 0.75 16.10
C LEU A 262 -11.59 0.56 16.95
N SER A 263 -11.71 -0.18 18.05
CA SER A 263 -10.59 -0.54 18.93
C SER A 263 -10.42 -2.06 18.96
N ILE A 264 -9.17 -2.51 18.92
CA ILE A 264 -8.82 -3.94 18.96
C ILE A 264 -7.90 -4.20 20.15
N ASP A 265 -8.34 -5.10 21.03
CA ASP A 265 -7.55 -5.65 22.11
C ASP A 265 -7.20 -7.11 21.79
N TRP A 266 -5.95 -7.34 21.41
CA TRP A 266 -5.44 -8.67 21.06
C TRP A 266 -5.21 -9.57 22.27
N GLU A 267 -5.01 -9.00 23.47
CA GLU A 267 -4.78 -9.77 24.69
C GLU A 267 -6.10 -10.33 25.22
N MET A 268 -7.15 -9.50 25.22
CA MET A 268 -8.49 -9.92 25.61
C MET A 268 -9.26 -10.61 24.48
N GLY A 269 -8.77 -10.52 23.24
CA GLY A 269 -9.48 -11.00 22.06
C GLY A 269 -10.80 -10.26 21.90
N MET A 270 -10.77 -8.93 21.89
CA MET A 270 -11.96 -8.08 21.90
C MET A 270 -11.91 -7.00 20.82
N VAL A 271 -13.05 -6.78 20.17
CA VAL A 271 -13.33 -5.64 19.31
C VAL A 271 -14.33 -4.75 20.02
N GLU A 272 -14.09 -3.44 20.02
CA GLU A 272 -15.04 -2.43 20.45
C GLU A 272 -15.31 -1.47 19.29
N LEU A 273 -16.59 -1.23 19.01
CA LEU A 273 -17.06 -0.19 18.09
C LEU A 273 -17.76 0.89 18.90
N ALA A 274 -17.26 2.12 18.80
CA ALA A 274 -17.84 3.29 19.45
C ALA A 274 -18.20 4.36 18.42
N LEU A 275 -19.41 4.89 18.50
CA LEU A 275 -20.00 5.81 17.54
C LEU A 275 -20.38 7.11 18.24
N GLN A 276 -20.13 8.25 17.57
CA GLN A 276 -20.45 9.57 18.09
C GLN A 276 -20.81 10.53 16.94
N GLY A 277 -21.70 11.48 17.20
CA GLY A 277 -22.09 12.51 16.24
C GLY A 277 -23.48 12.28 15.66
N ASP A 278 -23.76 12.92 14.52
CA ASP A 278 -25.08 12.89 13.89
C ASP A 278 -25.23 11.63 13.02
N SER A 279 -25.94 10.63 13.53
CA SER A 279 -26.17 9.38 12.78
C SER A 279 -27.15 9.54 11.60
N SER A 280 -27.77 10.71 11.41
CA SER A 280 -28.69 10.94 10.29
C SER A 280 -27.99 11.04 8.94
N ILE A 281 -26.67 11.31 8.92
CA ILE A 281 -25.90 11.40 7.67
C ILE A 281 -25.51 10.02 7.13
N VAL A 282 -25.43 9.00 7.99
CA VAL A 282 -25.01 7.65 7.59
C VAL A 282 -26.20 6.76 7.25
N PRO A 283 -26.05 5.75 6.37
CA PRO A 283 -27.13 4.81 6.09
C PRO A 283 -27.64 4.12 7.36
N SER A 284 -28.97 4.07 7.53
CA SER A 284 -29.61 3.50 8.74
C SER A 284 -29.31 2.02 8.95
N ASN A 285 -29.10 1.27 7.86
CA ASN A 285 -28.78 -0.16 7.87
C ASN A 285 -27.28 -0.43 7.78
N ARG A 286 -26.43 0.55 8.14
CA ARG A 286 -24.98 0.40 8.03
C ARG A 286 -24.46 -0.80 8.84
N LYS A 287 -23.50 -1.50 8.24
CA LYS A 287 -22.80 -2.64 8.84
C LYS A 287 -21.29 -2.40 8.85
N HIS A 288 -20.64 -2.93 9.89
CA HIS A 288 -19.19 -2.94 10.00
C HIS A 288 -18.71 -4.39 9.97
N ARG A 289 -17.89 -4.75 8.97
CA ARG A 289 -17.28 -6.07 8.86
C ARG A 289 -15.80 -5.98 9.19
N ILE A 290 -15.36 -6.70 10.21
CA ILE A 290 -13.97 -6.69 10.66
C ILE A 290 -13.25 -7.90 10.05
N HIS A 291 -12.26 -7.63 9.22
CA HIS A 291 -11.43 -8.61 8.52
C HIS A 291 -10.06 -8.69 9.21
N PHE A 292 -9.79 -9.79 9.90
CA PHE A 292 -8.52 -10.01 10.60
C PHE A 292 -7.45 -10.61 9.68
N LYS A 293 -6.60 -9.75 9.12
CA LYS A 293 -5.60 -10.10 8.12
C LYS A 293 -4.47 -10.94 8.72
N GLY A 294 -4.00 -11.95 7.99
CA GLY A 294 -2.95 -12.86 8.49
C GLY A 294 -3.35 -13.74 9.68
N THR A 295 -4.63 -13.80 10.07
CA THR A 295 -5.12 -14.64 11.17
C THR A 295 -6.09 -15.72 10.69
N ASN A 296 -6.54 -16.58 11.62
CA ASN A 296 -7.61 -17.55 11.44
C ASN A 296 -8.99 -17.05 11.90
N VAL A 297 -9.10 -15.80 12.34
CA VAL A 297 -10.37 -15.25 12.86
C VAL A 297 -11.33 -15.03 11.70
N SER A 298 -12.55 -15.55 11.82
CA SER A 298 -13.63 -15.29 10.88
C SER A 298 -14.04 -13.82 10.89
N ILE A 299 -14.63 -13.34 9.79
CA ILE A 299 -15.14 -11.97 9.72
C ILE A 299 -16.19 -11.76 10.83
N ILE A 300 -16.05 -10.68 11.59
CA ILE A 300 -17.03 -10.26 12.59
C ILE A 300 -17.87 -9.15 11.98
N GLU A 301 -19.19 -9.28 12.04
CA GLU A 301 -20.12 -8.23 11.62
C GLU A 301 -20.73 -7.55 12.85
N LEU A 302 -20.57 -6.23 12.95
CA LEU A 302 -21.18 -5.40 13.97
C LEU A 302 -22.21 -4.44 13.32
N PRO A 303 -23.35 -4.20 13.98
CA PRO A 303 -24.32 -3.19 13.55
C PRO A 303 -23.77 -1.76 13.77
N ASN A 304 -24.36 -0.77 13.11
CA ASN A 304 -24.03 0.66 13.32
C ASN A 304 -24.63 1.21 14.65
N LYS A 305 -24.19 0.64 15.78
CA LYS A 305 -24.40 1.10 17.15
C LYS A 305 -23.15 0.80 17.99
N ASN A 306 -23.04 1.39 19.19
CA ASN A 306 -21.99 0.99 20.13
C ASN A 306 -22.13 -0.51 20.44
N ASP A 307 -21.07 -1.27 20.19
CA ASP A 307 -21.10 -2.73 20.33
C ASP A 307 -19.71 -3.30 20.58
N THR A 308 -19.66 -4.52 21.09
CA THR A 308 -18.42 -5.25 21.36
C THR A 308 -18.55 -6.70 20.93
N ALA A 309 -17.48 -7.29 20.44
CA ALA A 309 -17.41 -8.71 20.12
C ALA A 309 -16.11 -9.33 20.63
N LYS A 310 -16.17 -10.60 21.02
CA LYS A 310 -14.99 -11.40 21.36
C LYS A 310 -14.53 -12.24 20.19
N PHE A 311 -13.24 -12.53 20.15
CA PHE A 311 -12.62 -13.42 19.19
C PHE A 311 -11.45 -14.16 19.82
N GLU A 312 -11.19 -15.36 19.30
CA GLU A 312 -9.99 -16.13 19.62
C GLU A 312 -9.08 -16.13 18.41
N TRP A 313 -7.81 -15.80 18.61
CA TRP A 313 -6.85 -15.73 17.53
C TRP A 313 -5.56 -16.44 17.89
N LYS A 314 -4.87 -16.89 16.85
CA LYS A 314 -3.47 -17.32 16.90
C LYS A 314 -2.74 -16.68 15.73
N ASP A 315 -1.48 -16.30 15.93
CA ASP A 315 -0.61 -15.88 14.82
C ASP A 315 -0.30 -17.13 13.97
N ASN A 316 -1.15 -17.42 12.98
CA ASN A 316 -1.24 -18.74 12.37
C ASN A 316 -1.03 -18.74 10.85
N LYS A 317 -0.59 -17.64 10.24
CA LYS A 317 -0.52 -17.55 8.78
C LYS A 317 0.84 -17.06 8.29
N ARG A 318 1.84 -17.94 8.37
CA ARG A 318 3.06 -17.78 7.56
C ARG A 318 3.03 -18.79 6.42
N THR A 319 3.36 -18.34 5.22
CA THR A 319 3.47 -19.23 4.05
C THR A 319 4.62 -20.19 4.25
N SER A 320 4.42 -21.45 3.84
CA SER A 320 5.52 -22.43 3.71
C SER A 320 6.60 -21.88 2.78
N LEU A 321 7.85 -21.83 3.25
CA LEU A 321 9.00 -21.40 2.45
C LEU A 321 9.09 -22.20 1.14
N ASN A 322 8.87 -23.52 1.22
CA ASN A 322 8.91 -24.40 0.05
C ASN A 322 7.82 -24.06 -0.98
N ASP A 323 6.62 -23.66 -0.53
CA ASP A 323 5.55 -23.24 -1.44
C ASP A 323 5.89 -21.91 -2.12
N GLU A 324 6.51 -20.98 -1.40
CA GLU A 324 6.95 -19.70 -1.99
C GLU A 324 8.04 -19.90 -3.04
N VAL A 325 9.06 -20.70 -2.69
CA VAL A 325 10.14 -21.06 -3.62
C VAL A 325 9.59 -21.80 -4.83
N PHE A 326 8.67 -22.75 -4.64
CA PHE A 326 8.02 -23.44 -5.75
C PHE A 326 7.28 -22.47 -6.67
N ARG A 327 6.48 -21.53 -6.12
CA ARG A 327 5.75 -20.54 -6.94
C ARG A 327 6.69 -19.66 -7.75
N LEU A 328 7.79 -19.19 -7.15
CA LEU A 328 8.82 -18.42 -7.85
C LEU A 328 9.43 -19.23 -9.01
N LEU A 329 9.92 -20.43 -8.72
CA LEU A 329 10.59 -21.27 -9.71
C LEU A 329 9.64 -21.73 -10.82
N LYS A 330 8.36 -21.96 -10.49
CA LYS A 330 7.34 -22.36 -11.48
C LYS A 330 7.21 -21.34 -12.61
N THR A 331 7.14 -20.05 -12.28
CA THR A 331 6.95 -18.98 -13.27
C THR A 331 8.25 -18.41 -13.83
N ALA A 332 9.39 -18.68 -13.19
CA ALA A 332 10.68 -18.18 -13.64
C ALA A 332 11.12 -18.81 -14.98
N SER A 333 11.74 -18.03 -15.86
CA SER A 333 12.33 -18.51 -17.13
C SER A 333 13.73 -19.09 -16.89
N LEU A 334 13.79 -20.16 -16.11
CA LEU A 334 15.02 -20.89 -15.76
C LEU A 334 15.01 -22.32 -16.35
N PRO A 335 16.19 -22.94 -16.57
CA PRO A 335 16.28 -24.35 -16.93
C PRO A 335 15.57 -25.25 -15.92
N TYR A 336 14.92 -26.31 -16.39
CA TYR A 336 14.18 -27.25 -15.54
C TYR A 336 15.08 -27.87 -14.46
N GLU A 337 16.29 -28.28 -14.83
CA GLU A 337 17.26 -28.92 -13.94
C GLU A 337 17.68 -27.99 -12.80
N LEU A 338 17.78 -26.68 -13.09
CA LEU A 338 18.07 -25.69 -12.06
C LEU A 338 16.90 -25.53 -11.08
N LYS A 339 15.67 -25.46 -11.59
CA LYS A 339 14.46 -25.36 -10.77
C LYS A 339 14.30 -26.58 -9.86
N ASP A 340 14.44 -27.77 -10.44
CA ASP A 340 14.28 -29.03 -9.72
C ASP A 340 15.34 -29.18 -8.63
N ARG A 341 16.62 -28.93 -8.96
CA ARG A 341 17.71 -28.94 -7.99
C ARG A 341 17.49 -27.95 -6.85
N LEU A 342 17.12 -26.70 -7.16
CA LEU A 342 16.91 -25.67 -6.13
C LEU A 342 15.74 -26.03 -5.21
N LEU A 343 14.60 -26.45 -5.77
CA LEU A 343 13.46 -26.85 -4.96
C LEU A 343 13.81 -28.02 -4.04
N ASN A 344 14.51 -29.03 -4.56
CA ASN A 344 14.99 -30.16 -3.78
C ASN A 344 15.98 -29.73 -2.68
N GLN A 345 16.84 -28.75 -2.93
CA GLN A 345 17.72 -28.21 -1.89
C GLN A 345 16.93 -27.54 -0.76
N PHE A 346 15.91 -26.73 -1.08
CA PHE A 346 15.05 -26.09 -0.07
C PHE A 346 14.23 -27.10 0.73
N ILE A 347 13.65 -28.12 0.06
CA ILE A 347 12.90 -29.19 0.72
C ILE A 347 13.78 -29.96 1.72
N ASN A 348 15.06 -30.15 1.40
CA ASN A 348 15.99 -30.92 2.22
C ASN A 348 16.78 -30.06 3.23
N ALA A 349 16.64 -28.74 3.20
CA ALA A 349 17.30 -27.85 4.15
C ALA A 349 16.72 -28.05 5.56
N LYS A 350 17.58 -28.26 6.56
CA LYS A 350 17.15 -28.58 7.94
C LYS A 350 17.29 -27.41 8.89
N ASN A 351 18.08 -26.40 8.52
CA ASN A 351 18.43 -25.29 9.39
C ASN A 351 18.83 -24.05 8.56
N SER A 352 19.06 -22.94 9.26
CA SER A 352 19.47 -21.67 8.64
C SER A 352 20.82 -21.73 7.93
N HIS A 353 21.75 -22.60 8.36
CA HIS A 353 23.04 -22.76 7.72
C HIS A 353 22.89 -23.37 6.32
N ASP A 354 22.04 -24.39 6.17
CA ASP A 354 21.73 -25.00 4.87
C ASP A 354 21.13 -23.97 3.90
N LEU A 355 20.18 -23.16 4.37
CA LEU A 355 19.55 -22.10 3.58
C LEU A 355 20.55 -21.05 3.13
N MET A 356 21.43 -20.59 4.03
CA MET A 356 22.48 -19.63 3.69
C MET A 356 23.46 -20.21 2.67
N ASN A 357 23.82 -21.49 2.79
CA ASN A 357 24.67 -22.16 1.81
C ASN A 357 24.02 -22.20 0.42
N ILE A 358 22.71 -22.44 0.33
CA ILE A 358 21.97 -22.36 -0.94
C ILE A 358 22.08 -20.95 -1.54
N LEU A 359 21.85 -19.91 -0.73
CA LEU A 359 21.92 -18.51 -1.16
C LEU A 359 23.30 -18.10 -1.70
N HIS A 360 24.37 -18.55 -1.06
CA HIS A 360 25.76 -18.22 -1.44
C HIS A 360 26.11 -18.64 -2.87
N HIS A 361 25.47 -19.70 -3.37
CA HIS A 361 25.71 -20.24 -4.71
C HIS A 361 24.80 -19.66 -5.80
N GLN A 362 23.88 -18.74 -5.45
CA GLN A 362 22.99 -18.10 -6.42
C GLN A 362 23.54 -16.76 -6.90
N ASP A 363 23.15 -16.36 -8.11
CA ASP A 363 23.37 -15.00 -8.60
C ASP A 363 22.61 -13.96 -7.75
N LYS A 364 22.95 -12.69 -7.94
CA LYS A 364 22.42 -11.58 -7.13
C LYS A 364 20.89 -11.47 -7.19
N GLU A 365 20.28 -11.69 -8.36
CA GLU A 365 18.84 -11.48 -8.56
C GLU A 365 18.01 -12.61 -7.96
N LEU A 366 18.44 -13.86 -8.14
CA LEU A 366 17.79 -14.99 -7.49
C LEU A 366 18.00 -14.96 -5.98
N ARG A 367 19.23 -14.67 -5.52
CA ARG A 367 19.57 -14.61 -4.09
C ARG A 367 18.68 -13.65 -3.31
N GLY A 368 18.47 -12.44 -3.82
CA GLY A 368 17.65 -11.45 -3.12
C GLY A 368 16.18 -11.87 -2.98
N ARG A 369 15.61 -12.51 -4.01
CA ARG A 369 14.23 -13.05 -3.98
C ARG A 369 14.09 -14.14 -2.93
N LEU A 370 15.03 -15.09 -2.92
CA LEU A 370 15.05 -16.16 -1.94
C LEU A 370 15.27 -15.62 -0.52
N LEU A 371 16.08 -14.57 -0.35
CA LEU A 371 16.29 -13.91 0.94
C LEU A 371 15.00 -13.29 1.48
N GLU A 372 14.20 -12.59 0.67
CA GLU A 372 12.89 -12.07 1.10
C GLU A 372 11.97 -13.21 1.56
N MET A 373 11.94 -14.33 0.82
CA MET A 373 11.11 -15.49 1.17
C MET A 373 11.56 -16.09 2.50
N ILE A 374 12.85 -16.35 2.68
CA ILE A 374 13.41 -16.86 3.94
C ILE A 374 13.11 -15.91 5.10
N PHE A 375 13.18 -14.59 4.86
CA PHE A 375 12.91 -13.59 5.88
C PHE A 375 11.44 -13.56 6.35
N THR A 376 10.51 -13.85 5.44
CA THR A 376 9.06 -13.74 5.70
C THR A 376 8.39 -15.08 6.03
N SER A 377 9.01 -16.20 5.66
CA SER A 377 8.55 -17.55 5.96
C SER A 377 8.99 -18.04 7.35
N GLN A 378 8.42 -19.17 7.80
CA GLN A 378 8.99 -19.96 8.90
C GLN A 378 9.89 -21.07 8.33
N ASN A 379 10.85 -21.50 9.15
CA ASN A 379 11.50 -22.80 9.01
C ASN A 379 10.72 -23.86 9.78
#